data_AF-A0A527GK21-F1
#
_entry.id   AF-A0A527GK21-F1
#
_cell.length_a   1.000
_cell.length_b   1.000
_cell.length_c   1.000
_cell.angle_alpha   90.00
_cell.angle_beta   90.00
_cell.angle_gamma   90.00
#
_symmetry.space_group_name_H-M   'P 1'
#
loop_
_entity.id
_entity.type
_entity.pdbx_description
1 polymer ?
#
loop_
_entity_poly.entity_id
_entity_poly.type
_entity_poly.pdbx_seq_one_letter_code
_entity_poly.pdbx_strand_id
1 'polypeptide(L)' 'MERIILDVDSAGDDILAVLFAAINPKLRLEGVTTVTGAAGPIEQVTNVVLNTLTLA' A
#
# COMPACT_ATOMS: atom_id res chain seq x y z
N MET A 1 17.76 7.77 3.14
CA MET A 1 16.31 7.51 3.18
C MET A 1 15.85 7.48 1.74
N GLU A 2 15.51 6.29 1.26
CA GLU A 2 15.08 6.07 -0.12
C GLU A 2 13.61 6.47 -0.26
N ARG A 3 13.26 7.16 -1.35
CA ARG A 3 11.91 7.68 -1.58
C ARG A 3 11.22 6.80 -2.59
N ILE A 4 10.00 6.36 -2.28
CA ILE A 4 9.27 5.43 -3.12
C ILE A 4 7.83 5.90 -3.33
N ILE A 5 7.28 5.47 -4.46
CA ILE A 5 5.83 5.33 -4.69
C ILE A 5 5.59 3.83 -4.75
N LEU A 6 4.63 3.33 -3.98
CA LEU A 6 4.31 1.91 -3.94
C LEU A 6 3.02 1.67 -4.72
N ASP A 7 3.10 0.91 -5.81
CA ASP A 7 1.95 0.48 -6.60
C ASP A 7 1.51 -0.92 -6.15
N VAL A 8 0.22 -1.12 -5.87
CA VAL A 8 -0.32 -2.39 -5.33
C VAL A 8 -1.66 -2.77 -5.98
N ASP A 9 -1.94 -4.06 -6.04
CA ASP A 9 -3.24 -4.63 -6.46
C ASP A 9 -3.97 -5.41 -5.36
N SER A 10 -3.46 -5.24 -4.13
CA SER A 10 -3.89 -5.56 -2.76
C SER A 10 -4.59 -6.90 -2.45
N ALA A 11 -3.80 -7.97 -2.36
CA ALA A 11 -4.07 -9.09 -1.45
C ALA A 11 -3.09 -9.07 -0.25
N GLY A 12 -3.19 -10.04 0.68
CA GLY A 12 -2.60 -9.96 2.02
C GLY A 12 -1.12 -9.57 2.15
N ASP A 13 -0.28 -9.84 1.15
CA ASP A 13 1.13 -9.45 1.12
C ASP A 13 1.35 -7.96 0.81
N ASP A 14 0.55 -7.36 -0.06
CA ASP A 14 0.60 -5.91 -0.30
C ASP A 14 0.25 -5.10 0.94
N ILE A 15 -0.67 -5.61 1.77
CA ILE A 15 -1.01 -5.01 3.08
C ILE A 15 0.26 -4.93 3.94
N LEU A 16 1.04 -6.01 3.98
CA LEU A 16 2.31 -6.03 4.72
C LEU A 16 3.34 -5.08 4.11
N ALA A 17 3.42 -5.00 2.78
CA ALA A 17 4.30 -4.08 2.09
C ALA A 17 3.96 -2.61 2.40
N VAL A 18 2.68 -2.25 2.38
CA VAL A 18 2.19 -0.90 2.74
C VAL A 18 2.52 -0.56 4.19
N LEU A 19 2.18 -1.43 5.14
CA LEU A 19 2.48 -1.22 6.56
C LEU A 19 3.99 -1.08 6.80
N PHE A 20 4.80 -1.97 6.21
CA PHE A 20 6.24 -1.93 6.35
C PHE A 20 6.86 -0.66 5.74
N ALA A 21 6.41 -0.27 4.55
CA ALA A 21 6.87 0.96 3.90
C ALA A 21 6.52 2.22 4.71
N ALA A 22 5.36 2.23 5.38
CA ALA A 22 4.92 3.34 6.21
C ALA A 22 5.76 3.52 7.49
N ILE A 23 6.23 2.42 8.11
CA ILE A 23 6.94 2.48 9.41
C ILE A 23 8.47 2.35 9.30
N ASN A 24 9.01 1.96 8.15
CA ASN A 24 10.45 1.69 8.04
C ASN A 24 11.27 2.99 8.00
N PRO A 25 12.19 3.24 8.96
CA PRO A 25 12.95 4.50 9.05
C PRO A 25 13.94 4.72 7.91
N LYS A 26 14.20 3.71 7.08
CA LYS A 26 15.08 3.80 5.90
C LYS A 26 14.32 4.23 4.64
N LEU A 27 12.99 4.18 4.66
CA LEU A 27 12.12 4.52 3.54
C LEU A 27 11.34 5.80 3.83
N ARG A 28 10.99 6.51 2.76
CA ARG A 28 10.01 7.57 2.76
C ARG A 28 8.97 7.23 1.70
N LEU A 29 7.81 6.77 2.15
CA LEU A 29 6.65 6.51 1.31
C LEU A 29 6.03 7.85 0.91
N GLU A 30 6.21 8.27 -0.34
CA GLU A 30 5.67 9.54 -0.85
C GLU A 30 4.23 9.38 -1.36
N GLY A 31 3.80 8.15 -1.64
CA GLY A 31 2.43 7.82 -2.04
C GLY A 31 2.22 6.33 -2.31
N VAL A 32 0.95 5.93 -2.33
CA VAL A 32 0.51 4.59 -2.75
C VAL A 32 -0.42 4.76 -3.94
N THR A 33 -0.16 4.03 -5.03
CA THR A 33 -1.05 3.94 -6.19
C THR A 33 -1.71 2.56 -6.21
N THR A 34 -2.93 2.50 -6.74
CA THR A 34 -3.72 1.28 -6.78
C THR A 34 -3.97 0.87 -8.22
N VAL A 35 -3.90 -0.43 -8.48
CA VAL A 35 -4.22 -1.04 -9.77
C VAL A 35 -5.13 -2.25 -9.57
N THR A 36 -6.03 -2.50 -10.51
CA THR A 36 -6.92 -3.68 -10.46
C THR A 36 -6.11 -4.97 -10.56
N GLY A 37 -6.37 -5.94 -9.68
CA GLY A 37 -5.69 -7.24 -9.70
C GLY A 37 -6.16 -8.16 -8.58
N ALA A 38 -5.26 -8.59 -7.69
CA ALA A 38 -5.51 -9.62 -6.69
C ALA A 38 -6.71 -9.35 -5.75
N ALA A 39 -6.96 -8.09 -5.35
CA ALA A 39 -8.12 -7.71 -4.55
C ALA A 39 -9.43 -7.66 -5.35
N GLY A 40 -9.42 -7.77 -6.68
CA GLY A 40 -10.59 -7.54 -7.51
C GLY A 40 -10.72 -6.07 -7.94
N PRO A 41 -11.96 -5.49 -7.97
CA PRO A 41 -12.21 -4.16 -8.51
C PRO A 41 -11.38 -3.05 -7.85
N ILE A 42 -11.08 -1.99 -8.59
CA ILE A 42 -10.22 -0.90 -8.14
C ILE A 42 -10.72 -0.23 -6.85
N GLU A 43 -12.03 -0.18 -6.65
CA GLU A 43 -12.65 0.35 -5.42
C GLU A 43 -12.29 -0.52 -4.22
N GLN A 44 -12.27 -1.84 -4.37
CA GLN A 44 -11.88 -2.75 -3.31
C GLN A 44 -10.39 -2.59 -2.97
N VAL A 45 -9.52 -2.53 -3.98
CA VAL A 45 -8.08 -2.31 -3.79
C VAL A 45 -7.82 -1.01 -3.03
N THR A 46 -8.47 0.07 -3.49
CA THR A 46 -8.35 1.40 -2.90
C THR A 46 -8.84 1.44 -1.45
N ASN A 47 -9.98 0.79 -1.16
CA ASN A 47 -10.50 0.70 0.20
C ASN A 47 -9.58 -0.10 1.13
N VAL A 48 -8.99 -1.20 0.66
CA VAL A 48 -8.01 -1.98 1.43
C VAL A 48 -6.80 -1.12 1.78
N VAL A 49 -6.22 -0.41 0.80
CA VAL A 49 -5.07 0.48 1.03
C VAL A 49 -5.40 1.58 2.03
N LEU A 50 -6.54 2.27 1.87
CA LEU A 50 -6.98 3.33 2.77
C LEU A 50 -7.14 2.81 4.20
N ASN A 51 -7.82 1.67 4.38
CA ASN A 51 -7.99 1.06 5.71
C ASN A 51 -6.70 0.47 6.29
N THR A 52 -5.73 0.12 5.46
CA THR A 52 -4.41 -0.36 5.92
C THR A 52 -3.58 0.79 6.45
N LEU A 53 -3.54 1.92 5.72
CA LEU A 53 -2.78 3.10 6.12
C LEU A 53 -3.35 3.79 7.37
N THR A 54 -4.62 3.59 7.72
CA THR A 54 -5.17 4.10 9.00
C THR A 54 -4.65 3.33 10.22
N LEU A 55 -4.00 2.18 10.02
CA LEU A 55 -3.42 1.36 11.09
C LEU A 55 -1.91 1.60 11.31
N ALA A 56 -1.25 2.29 10.38
CA ALA A 56 0.18 2.60 10.43
C ALA A 56 0.42 4.01 11.00
#